data_AF-A0A7C6JK08-F1
#
_entry.id   AF-A0A7C6JK08-F1
#
_cell.length_a   1.000
_cell.length_b   1.000
_cell.length_c   1.000
_cell.angle_alpha   90.00
_cell.angle_beta   90.00
_cell.angle_gamma   90.00
#
_symmetry.space_group_name_H-M   'P 1'
#
loop_
_entity.id
_entity.type
_entity.pdbx_description
1 polymer ?
#
loop_
_entity_poly.entity_id
_entity_poly.type
_entity_poly.pdbx_seq_one_letter_code
_entity_poly.pdbx_strand_id
1 'polypeptide(L)'
;MNKHFFCMILIGVLALSMGTFVSCSDDDNEKLDLRLTVVEGMIREITEQLENIPAGSTITSATQSNGIWTLVLSSGQTLTINPSAAGGGTSLEVVEKEHSIVITINDKEYELPLGTGFRSLIYVPEFVDGEVHAGSNGRVNVKFLVKPALTETLLVDAGFSIGAAQELQTRVARNYFSVDGVVMFDGEYINVPIRVLDANAAGKTYAVILQMNLDGTVYLSNAFNLVVSRDFTGTPEDIVPAKLIEAVGDYTELENGFSTATLPEPTVDVLGTFNFKNLFTELPEGTVRFELGPKELQNNNVSRDDRYEVFRNALSADGTWELKARPGTNGDAPNNEQTSGILINVVVDDVIKHKIYWKIVDPVAAIPQEVFKGAFSENPHIEYPENVVWEKGAHVYELSKEFTTGDFNPMHDGGKFIENFQNYEVLLGSDYLIYNDGETLLLGELGEKLAKHSRGLYWSNRQSSIAASQRRNLDIPAEEKGNGEIIAGYDGISTTEMWETFGFRVSDTAIEMSEKYAGNALRVGIGLRYEYAYGERNIGVSGSLVFLWFNRRVSPEGVIDPAPR
;
A
#
# COMPACT_ATOMS: atom_id res chain seq x y z
N MET A 1 -17.57 -42.44 16.08
CA MET A 1 -18.97 -41.96 16.01
C MET A 1 -19.41 -41.54 17.41
N ASN A 2 -19.35 -40.23 17.68
CA ASN A 2 -19.63 -39.65 19.00
C ASN A 2 -21.02 -38.98 18.97
N LYS A 3 -21.86 -39.28 19.97
CA LYS A 3 -23.32 -39.04 19.96
C LYS A 3 -23.76 -37.56 20.01
N HIS A 4 -22.82 -36.62 19.99
CA HIS A 4 -23.12 -35.18 20.04
C HIS A 4 -23.47 -34.55 18.68
N PHE A 5 -23.16 -35.23 17.55
CA PHE A 5 -23.44 -34.68 16.22
C PHE A 5 -24.91 -34.79 15.79
N PHE A 6 -25.68 -35.72 16.38
CA PHE A 6 -27.06 -35.99 15.94
C PHE A 6 -28.11 -35.06 16.57
N CYS A 7 -27.74 -34.28 17.59
CA CYS A 7 -28.65 -33.30 18.20
C CYS A 7 -28.61 -31.91 17.54
N MET A 8 -27.64 -31.66 16.64
CA MET A 8 -27.48 -30.34 15.99
C MET A 8 -28.48 -30.06 14.86
N ILE A 9 -29.20 -31.05 14.34
CA ILE A 9 -30.14 -30.86 13.22
C ILE A 9 -31.61 -30.80 13.68
N LEU A 10 -31.94 -31.26 14.89
CA LEU A 10 -33.34 -31.51 15.26
C LEU A 10 -33.99 -30.52 16.23
N ILE A 11 -33.29 -29.52 16.77
CA ILE A 11 -33.85 -28.62 17.81
C ILE A 11 -34.25 -27.23 17.26
N GLY A 12 -33.82 -26.87 16.04
CA GLY A 12 -34.22 -25.62 15.38
C GLY A 12 -35.65 -25.58 14.79
N VAL A 13 -36.47 -26.62 14.99
CA VAL A 13 -37.80 -26.74 14.36
C VAL A 13 -38.96 -26.73 15.37
N LEU A 14 -38.71 -26.58 16.68
CA LEU A 14 -39.76 -26.60 17.71
C LEU A 14 -39.83 -25.32 18.55
N ALA A 15 -39.82 -24.16 17.91
CA ALA A 15 -40.34 -22.93 18.50
C ALA A 15 -40.70 -21.95 17.39
N LEU A 16 -41.93 -22.06 16.85
CA LEU A 16 -42.79 -20.98 16.35
C LEU A 16 -43.94 -21.57 15.51
N SER A 17 -45.00 -22.02 16.18
CA SER A 17 -46.39 -21.84 15.72
C SER A 17 -47.35 -22.49 16.73
N MET A 18 -47.63 -21.78 17.83
CA MET A 18 -48.97 -21.87 18.40
C MET A 18 -49.88 -20.99 17.52
N GLY A 19 -50.40 -21.59 16.46
CA GLY A 19 -51.42 -21.02 15.58
C GLY A 19 -52.47 -22.09 15.32
N THR A 20 -53.68 -21.82 15.79
CA THR A 20 -54.89 -22.66 15.69
C THR A 20 -55.10 -23.26 14.29
N PHE A 21 -55.32 -24.59 14.23
CA PHE A 21 -55.92 -25.24 13.08
C PHE A 21 -57.38 -24.75 12.89
N VAL A 22 -57.67 -24.10 11.76
CA VAL A 22 -59.03 -23.81 11.29
C VAL A 22 -59.17 -24.44 9.90
N SER A 23 -60.35 -25.03 9.66
CA SER A 23 -60.64 -25.99 8.60
C SER A 23 -60.62 -25.43 7.17
N CYS A 24 -60.40 -26.36 6.24
CA CYS A 24 -60.33 -26.29 4.78
C CYS A 24 -61.27 -25.29 4.07
N SER A 25 -60.69 -24.53 3.13
CA SER A 25 -61.37 -23.99 1.95
C SER A 25 -60.51 -24.23 0.70
N ASP A 26 -61.16 -24.42 -0.46
CA ASP A 26 -60.50 -24.78 -1.74
C ASP A 26 -59.44 -23.78 -2.24
N ASP A 27 -59.42 -22.54 -1.71
CA ASP A 27 -58.41 -21.50 -2.02
C ASP A 27 -56.99 -21.82 -1.50
N ASP A 28 -56.83 -22.71 -0.52
CA ASP A 28 -55.51 -23.07 0.01
C ASP A 28 -54.75 -24.03 -0.93
N ASN A 29 -55.47 -24.81 -1.75
CA ASN A 29 -54.86 -25.74 -2.70
C ASN A 29 -54.13 -25.01 -3.83
N GLU A 30 -54.68 -23.92 -4.40
CA GLU A 30 -53.98 -23.14 -5.44
C GLU A 30 -52.72 -22.44 -4.89
N LYS A 31 -52.75 -21.95 -3.65
CA LYS A 31 -51.56 -21.37 -2.99
C LYS A 31 -50.50 -22.41 -2.65
N LEU A 32 -50.91 -23.62 -2.28
CA LEU A 32 -50.00 -24.75 -2.08
C LEU A 32 -49.37 -25.19 -3.41
N ASP A 33 -50.14 -25.22 -4.51
CA ASP A 33 -49.68 -25.60 -5.84
C ASP A 33 -48.67 -24.59 -6.42
N LEU A 34 -48.92 -23.29 -6.22
CA LEU A 34 -47.98 -22.22 -6.58
C LEU A 34 -46.67 -22.29 -5.77
N ARG A 35 -46.75 -22.55 -4.46
CA ARG A 35 -45.56 -22.71 -3.61
C ARG A 35 -44.79 -23.98 -3.96
N LEU A 36 -45.48 -25.06 -4.26
CA LEU A 36 -44.90 -26.31 -4.73
C LEU A 36 -44.19 -26.11 -6.08
N THR A 37 -44.81 -25.42 -7.04
CA THR A 37 -44.23 -25.10 -8.34
C THR A 37 -42.93 -24.28 -8.23
N VAL A 38 -42.87 -23.32 -7.29
CA VAL A 38 -41.65 -22.52 -7.05
C VAL A 38 -40.53 -23.37 -6.46
N VAL A 39 -40.85 -24.24 -5.50
CA VAL A 39 -39.88 -25.15 -4.86
C VAL A 39 -39.36 -26.18 -5.87
N GLU A 40 -40.25 -26.78 -6.67
CA GLU A 40 -39.87 -27.68 -7.77
C GLU A 40 -39.00 -26.98 -8.82
N GLY A 41 -39.30 -25.72 -9.13
CA GLY A 41 -38.50 -24.88 -10.03
C GLY A 41 -37.08 -24.64 -9.51
N MET A 42 -36.92 -24.30 -8.23
CA MET A 42 -35.62 -24.12 -7.59
C MET A 42 -34.81 -25.42 -7.55
N ILE A 43 -35.46 -26.55 -7.22
CA ILE A 43 -34.80 -27.86 -7.20
C ILE A 43 -34.34 -28.25 -8.61
N ARG A 44 -35.18 -28.02 -9.63
CA ARG A 44 -34.80 -28.28 -11.03
C ARG A 44 -33.62 -27.43 -11.46
N GLU A 45 -33.62 -26.14 -11.14
CA GLU A 45 -32.52 -25.23 -11.48
C GLU A 45 -31.21 -25.66 -10.82
N ILE A 46 -31.22 -25.97 -9.52
CA ILE A 46 -30.03 -26.47 -8.81
C ILE A 46 -29.57 -27.80 -9.41
N THR A 47 -30.49 -28.70 -9.75
CA THR A 47 -30.18 -29.98 -10.39
C THR A 47 -29.50 -29.78 -11.75
N GLU A 48 -30.06 -28.91 -12.60
CA GLU A 48 -29.47 -28.57 -13.90
C GLU A 48 -28.09 -27.91 -13.74
N GLN A 49 -27.92 -27.03 -12.74
CA GLN A 49 -26.63 -26.42 -12.46
C GLN A 49 -25.59 -27.47 -12.04
N LEU A 50 -25.96 -28.41 -11.15
CA LEU A 50 -25.09 -29.49 -10.67
C LEU A 50 -24.71 -30.49 -11.77
N GLU A 51 -25.65 -30.84 -12.65
CA GLU A 51 -25.39 -31.76 -13.76
C GLU A 51 -24.50 -31.16 -14.86
N ASN A 52 -24.49 -29.82 -14.97
CA ASN A 52 -23.68 -29.10 -15.96
C ASN A 52 -22.35 -28.57 -15.40
N ILE A 53 -21.95 -28.97 -14.19
CA ILE A 53 -20.64 -28.58 -13.63
C ILE A 53 -19.52 -29.24 -14.47
N PRO A 54 -18.55 -28.45 -14.98
CA PRO A 54 -17.41 -29.01 -15.68
C PRO A 54 -16.65 -30.04 -14.84
N ALA A 55 -16.25 -31.16 -15.44
CA ALA A 55 -15.49 -32.20 -14.76
C ALA A 55 -14.19 -31.62 -14.17
N GLY A 56 -13.95 -31.89 -12.88
CA GLY A 56 -12.80 -31.35 -12.14
C GLY A 56 -12.99 -29.97 -11.53
N SER A 57 -14.20 -29.41 -11.57
CA SER A 57 -14.52 -28.18 -10.82
C SER A 57 -14.37 -28.42 -9.32
N THR A 58 -13.80 -27.44 -8.62
CA THR A 58 -13.58 -27.48 -7.18
C THR A 58 -14.22 -26.26 -6.51
N ILE A 59 -14.60 -26.37 -5.24
CA ILE A 59 -15.13 -25.25 -4.47
C ILE A 59 -13.99 -24.34 -4.00
N THR A 60 -14.11 -23.04 -4.26
CA THR A 60 -13.14 -22.00 -3.88
C THR A 60 -13.63 -21.11 -2.73
N SER A 61 -14.94 -21.04 -2.50
CA SER A 61 -15.55 -20.40 -1.31
C SER A 61 -16.88 -21.08 -0.97
N ALA A 62 -17.19 -21.25 0.32
CA ALA A 62 -18.49 -21.73 0.78
C ALA A 62 -18.92 -20.94 2.01
N THR A 63 -20.14 -20.39 1.99
CA THR A 63 -20.73 -19.70 3.14
C THR A 63 -22.12 -20.24 3.43
N GLN A 64 -22.49 -20.34 4.71
CA GLN A 64 -23.83 -20.72 5.15
C GLN A 64 -24.43 -19.60 5.99
N SER A 65 -25.61 -19.13 5.62
CA SER A 65 -26.37 -18.13 6.37
C SER A 65 -27.84 -18.51 6.41
N ASN A 66 -28.41 -18.63 7.62
CA ASN A 66 -29.81 -19.03 7.84
C ASN A 66 -30.20 -20.33 7.10
N GLY A 67 -29.28 -21.30 7.03
CA GLY A 67 -29.49 -22.56 6.33
C GLY A 67 -29.26 -22.51 4.81
N ILE A 68 -29.11 -21.32 4.21
CA ILE A 68 -28.81 -21.15 2.77
C ILE A 68 -27.30 -21.24 2.56
N TRP A 69 -26.89 -22.12 1.64
CA TRP A 69 -25.50 -22.29 1.23
C TRP A 69 -25.22 -21.48 -0.04
N THR A 70 -24.09 -20.78 -0.07
CA THR A 70 -23.54 -20.16 -1.28
C THR A 70 -22.18 -20.77 -1.56
N LEU A 71 -22.03 -21.48 -2.68
CA LEU A 71 -20.79 -22.12 -3.11
C LEU A 71 -20.23 -21.38 -4.34
N VAL A 72 -18.94 -21.06 -4.35
CA VAL A 72 -18.23 -20.54 -5.52
C VAL A 72 -17.31 -21.63 -6.04
N LEU A 73 -17.39 -21.92 -7.35
CA LEU A 73 -16.57 -22.92 -8.02
C LEU A 73 -15.32 -22.29 -8.66
N SER A 74 -14.33 -23.12 -8.98
CA SER A 74 -13.11 -22.70 -9.70
C SER A 74 -13.38 -22.14 -11.10
N SER A 75 -14.56 -22.41 -11.67
CA SER A 75 -15.05 -21.80 -12.91
C SER A 75 -15.54 -20.36 -12.74
N GLY A 76 -15.66 -19.85 -11.51
CA GLY A 76 -16.31 -18.59 -11.18
C GLY A 76 -17.84 -18.68 -11.06
N GLN A 77 -18.43 -19.87 -11.25
CA GLN A 77 -19.86 -20.09 -11.05
C GLN A 77 -20.22 -20.07 -9.57
N THR A 78 -21.35 -19.43 -9.24
CA THR A 78 -21.93 -19.42 -7.89
C THR A 78 -23.18 -20.31 -7.84
N LEU A 79 -23.25 -21.21 -6.87
CA LEU A 79 -24.42 -22.04 -6.57
C LEU A 79 -25.05 -21.55 -5.27
N THR A 80 -26.34 -21.23 -5.29
CA THR A 80 -27.12 -20.89 -4.09
C THR A 80 -28.10 -22.00 -3.80
N ILE A 81 -27.95 -22.66 -2.65
CA ILE A 81 -28.73 -23.83 -2.26
C ILE A 81 -29.52 -23.48 -1.01
N ASN A 82 -30.84 -23.63 -1.06
CA ASN A 82 -31.72 -23.41 0.09
C ASN A 82 -32.43 -24.70 0.51
N PRO A 83 -31.82 -25.52 1.39
CA PRO A 83 -32.42 -26.75 1.92
C PRO A 83 -33.76 -26.51 2.61
N SER A 84 -33.95 -25.34 3.25
CA SER A 84 -35.16 -25.02 4.01
C SER A 84 -36.39 -24.74 3.13
N ALA A 85 -36.21 -24.58 1.82
CA ALA A 85 -37.30 -24.40 0.87
C ALA A 85 -38.00 -25.72 0.47
N ALA A 86 -37.39 -26.89 0.74
CA ALA A 86 -37.95 -28.17 0.37
C ALA A 86 -39.19 -28.51 1.24
N GLY A 87 -40.39 -28.40 0.64
CA GLY A 87 -41.62 -28.91 1.23
C GLY A 87 -41.62 -30.45 1.32
N GLY A 88 -42.50 -31.02 2.14
CA GLY A 88 -42.48 -32.41 2.65
C GLY A 88 -42.60 -33.58 1.65
N GLY A 89 -42.14 -33.44 0.41
CA GLY A 89 -42.08 -34.51 -0.60
C GLY A 89 -40.71 -34.72 -1.27
N THR A 90 -39.71 -33.85 -1.07
CA THR A 90 -38.38 -33.94 -1.71
C THR A 90 -37.27 -33.72 -0.69
N SER A 91 -36.26 -34.62 -0.65
CA SER A 91 -35.04 -34.44 0.15
C SER A 91 -34.03 -33.56 -0.61
N LEU A 92 -33.75 -32.36 -0.08
CA LEU A 92 -32.58 -31.55 -0.45
C LEU A 92 -31.71 -31.40 0.80
N GLU A 93 -30.54 -32.03 0.80
CA GLU A 93 -29.60 -32.01 1.92
C GLU A 93 -28.22 -31.54 1.44
N VAL A 94 -27.49 -30.80 2.28
CA VAL A 94 -26.11 -30.41 2.02
C VAL A 94 -25.27 -30.83 3.22
N VAL A 95 -24.30 -31.70 2.99
CA VAL A 95 -23.38 -32.23 4.00
C VAL A 95 -21.95 -31.86 3.63
N GLU A 96 -21.33 -31.03 4.45
CA GLU A 96 -19.91 -30.70 4.33
C GLU A 96 -19.04 -31.80 4.99
N LYS A 97 -18.22 -32.47 4.17
CA LYS A 97 -17.20 -33.44 4.58
C LYS A 97 -15.81 -32.76 4.66
N GLU A 98 -14.79 -33.52 5.05
CA GLU A 98 -13.42 -32.99 5.25
C GLU A 98 -12.79 -32.42 3.96
N HIS A 99 -13.08 -33.03 2.80
CA HIS A 99 -12.47 -32.66 1.51
C HIS A 99 -13.51 -32.38 0.40
N SER A 100 -14.79 -32.35 0.74
CA SER A 100 -15.88 -32.20 -0.22
C SER A 100 -17.15 -31.66 0.42
N ILE A 101 -18.04 -31.11 -0.40
CA ILE A 101 -19.44 -30.88 -0.04
C ILE A 101 -20.30 -31.83 -0.85
N VAL A 102 -21.16 -32.58 -0.16
CA VAL A 102 -22.13 -33.49 -0.77
C VAL A 102 -23.50 -32.84 -0.74
N ILE A 103 -24.10 -32.71 -1.92
CA ILE A 103 -25.45 -32.20 -2.10
C ILE A 103 -26.32 -33.38 -2.51
N THR A 104 -27.33 -33.71 -1.72
CA THR A 104 -28.26 -34.81 -2.00
C THR A 104 -29.59 -34.23 -2.46
N ILE A 105 -30.02 -34.60 -3.67
CA ILE A 105 -31.33 -34.20 -4.24
C ILE A 105 -32.08 -35.45 -4.66
N ASN A 106 -33.25 -35.72 -4.08
CA ASN A 106 -34.06 -36.91 -4.39
C ASN A 106 -33.21 -38.21 -4.37
N ASP A 107 -32.44 -38.40 -3.30
CA ASP A 107 -31.54 -39.55 -3.09
C ASP A 107 -30.36 -39.69 -4.08
N LYS A 108 -30.14 -38.69 -4.96
CA LYS A 108 -28.95 -38.59 -5.81
C LYS A 108 -27.92 -37.67 -5.15
N GLU A 109 -26.71 -38.19 -4.93
CA GLU A 109 -25.59 -37.43 -4.35
C GLU A 109 -24.74 -36.77 -5.43
N TYR A 110 -24.42 -35.49 -5.23
CA TYR A 110 -23.45 -34.72 -5.98
C TYR A 110 -22.31 -34.33 -5.03
N GLU A 111 -21.14 -34.95 -5.20
CA GLU A 111 -19.96 -34.67 -4.39
C GLU A 111 -19.04 -33.69 -5.13
N LEU A 112 -18.85 -32.51 -4.54
CA LEU A 112 -17.98 -31.47 -5.08
C LEU A 112 -16.71 -31.36 -4.23
N PRO A 113 -15.51 -31.59 -4.80
CA PRO A 113 -14.26 -31.49 -4.05
C PRO A 113 -13.93 -30.04 -3.68
N LEU A 114 -13.30 -29.85 -2.52
CA LEU A 114 -12.74 -28.56 -2.12
C LEU A 114 -11.46 -28.28 -2.90
N GLY A 115 -11.26 -27.03 -3.32
CA GLY A 115 -10.05 -26.60 -4.05
C GLY A 115 -8.80 -26.68 -3.17
N THR A 116 -7.63 -26.79 -3.78
CA THR A 116 -6.36 -26.73 -3.05
C THR A 116 -6.23 -25.41 -2.30
N GLY A 117 -6.00 -25.50 -0.98
CA GLY A 117 -5.90 -24.33 -0.09
C GLY A 117 -7.24 -23.83 0.47
N PHE A 118 -8.38 -24.35 0.02
CA PHE A 118 -9.69 -23.98 0.55
C PHE A 118 -9.80 -24.28 2.05
N ARG A 119 -10.35 -23.32 2.81
CA ARG A 119 -10.78 -23.52 4.19
C ARG A 119 -12.15 -22.90 4.43
N SER A 120 -12.99 -23.55 5.23
CA SER A 120 -14.18 -22.95 5.83
C SER A 120 -13.88 -22.56 7.29
N LEU A 121 -14.43 -21.43 7.73
CA LEU A 121 -14.37 -20.93 9.10
C LEU A 121 -15.81 -20.83 9.62
N ILE A 122 -16.13 -21.53 10.71
CA ILE A 122 -17.52 -21.69 11.17
C ILE A 122 -17.59 -21.39 12.67
N TYR A 123 -18.46 -20.48 13.09
CA TYR A 123 -18.77 -20.24 14.49
C TYR A 123 -19.47 -21.44 15.11
N VAL A 124 -19.02 -21.85 16.30
CA VAL A 124 -19.55 -22.97 17.07
C VAL A 124 -20.24 -22.43 18.33
N PRO A 125 -21.59 -22.45 18.39
CA PRO A 125 -22.31 -21.97 19.56
C PRO A 125 -22.07 -22.87 20.77
N GLU A 126 -21.68 -22.26 21.90
CA GLU A 126 -21.48 -22.98 23.17
C GLU A 126 -22.74 -23.00 24.05
N PHE A 127 -23.73 -22.16 23.73
CA PHE A 127 -25.00 -22.01 24.45
C PHE A 127 -26.20 -22.29 23.54
N VAL A 128 -27.34 -22.64 24.16
CA VAL A 128 -28.58 -23.07 23.45
C VAL A 128 -29.20 -21.94 22.62
N ASP A 129 -29.07 -20.70 23.09
CA ASP A 129 -29.50 -19.49 22.38
C ASP A 129 -28.53 -19.09 21.25
N GLY A 130 -27.33 -19.69 21.21
CA GLY A 130 -26.29 -19.37 20.25
C GLY A 130 -25.60 -18.04 20.47
N GLU A 131 -25.85 -17.36 21.60
CA GLU A 131 -25.28 -16.06 21.93
C GLU A 131 -23.91 -16.19 22.61
N VAL A 132 -23.04 -15.22 22.34
CA VAL A 132 -21.75 -15.04 23.02
C VAL A 132 -21.90 -13.87 23.98
N HIS A 133 -21.50 -14.05 25.24
CA HIS A 133 -21.60 -12.99 26.25
C HIS A 133 -20.23 -12.46 26.65
N ALA A 134 -19.98 -11.18 26.37
CA ALA A 134 -18.85 -10.44 26.93
C ALA A 134 -19.23 -9.88 28.32
N GLY A 135 -18.49 -10.29 29.35
CA GLY A 135 -18.70 -9.85 30.73
C GLY A 135 -18.35 -8.38 30.97
N SER A 136 -18.41 -7.93 32.23
CA SER A 136 -18.05 -6.55 32.62
C SER A 136 -16.59 -6.20 32.34
N ASN A 137 -15.71 -7.20 32.21
CA ASN A 137 -14.32 -7.01 31.78
C ASN A 137 -14.17 -6.86 30.24
N GLY A 138 -15.27 -6.98 29.49
CA GLY A 138 -15.28 -6.87 28.04
C GLY A 138 -14.50 -7.95 27.30
N ARG A 139 -14.21 -9.10 27.92
CA ARG A 139 -13.45 -10.20 27.28
C ARG A 139 -14.28 -11.46 27.16
N VAL A 140 -14.13 -12.17 26.04
CA VAL A 140 -14.78 -13.46 25.80
C VAL A 140 -13.94 -14.32 24.84
N ASN A 141 -13.95 -15.64 25.00
CA ASN A 141 -13.40 -16.56 24.01
C ASN A 141 -14.55 -17.08 23.15
N VAL A 142 -14.35 -17.07 21.83
CA VAL A 142 -15.35 -17.55 20.88
C VAL A 142 -14.79 -18.72 20.10
N LYS A 143 -15.57 -19.81 20.05
CA LYS A 143 -15.14 -21.07 19.45
C LYS A 143 -15.48 -21.12 17.96
N PHE A 144 -14.50 -21.55 17.16
CA PHE A 144 -14.66 -21.74 15.72
C PHE A 144 -14.13 -23.10 15.28
N LEU A 145 -14.75 -23.67 14.25
CA LEU A 145 -14.28 -24.83 13.53
C LEU A 145 -13.66 -24.38 12.20
N VAL A 146 -12.46 -24.87 11.90
CA VAL A 146 -11.81 -24.66 10.59
C VAL A 146 -11.74 -25.99 9.85
N LYS A 147 -12.22 -26.05 8.61
CA LYS A 147 -12.11 -27.25 7.78
C LYS A 147 -11.43 -26.96 6.44
N PRO A 148 -10.43 -27.76 6.02
CA PRO A 148 -9.74 -28.79 6.81
C PRO A 148 -9.11 -28.20 8.08
N ALA A 149 -8.86 -29.04 9.08
CA ALA A 149 -8.30 -28.59 10.36
C ALA A 149 -6.97 -27.83 10.16
N LEU A 150 -6.75 -26.80 10.98
CA LEU A 150 -5.46 -26.13 11.03
C LEU A 150 -4.45 -27.03 11.74
N THR A 151 -3.23 -27.08 11.22
CA THR A 151 -2.07 -27.60 11.96
C THR A 151 -1.52 -26.51 12.88
N GLU A 152 -0.73 -26.86 13.89
CA GLU A 152 -0.03 -25.89 14.74
C GLU A 152 0.79 -24.86 13.95
N THR A 153 1.52 -25.28 12.92
CA THR A 153 2.30 -24.36 12.07
C THR A 153 1.41 -23.33 11.39
N LEU A 154 0.35 -23.79 10.69
CA LEU A 154 -0.58 -22.89 10.01
C LEU A 154 -1.39 -21.98 10.96
N LEU A 155 -1.59 -22.38 12.22
CA LEU A 155 -2.24 -21.49 13.19
C LEU A 155 -1.33 -20.33 13.58
N VAL A 156 -0.02 -20.56 13.67
CA VAL A 156 0.98 -19.50 13.94
C VAL A 156 1.03 -18.50 12.78
N ASP A 157 0.87 -18.97 11.55
CA ASP A 157 0.90 -18.14 10.34
C ASP A 157 -0.45 -17.45 10.04
N ALA A 158 -1.52 -17.81 10.75
CA ALA A 158 -2.85 -17.24 10.58
C ALA A 158 -3.02 -15.92 11.34
N GLY A 159 -3.45 -14.86 10.64
CA GLY A 159 -3.90 -13.61 11.24
C GLY A 159 -5.41 -13.61 11.48
N PHE A 160 -5.86 -13.14 12.65
CA PHE A 160 -7.28 -13.05 12.99
C PHE A 160 -7.70 -11.61 13.28
N SER A 161 -8.84 -11.19 12.75
CA SER A 161 -9.42 -9.87 12.97
C SER A 161 -10.94 -9.90 12.92
N ILE A 162 -11.60 -8.85 13.40
CA ILE A 162 -13.05 -8.70 13.21
C ILE A 162 -13.30 -8.22 11.77
N GLY A 163 -13.96 -9.05 10.97
CA GLY A 163 -14.29 -8.74 9.57
C GLY A 163 -15.48 -7.80 9.44
N ALA A 164 -16.46 -7.92 10.32
CA ALA A 164 -17.57 -6.98 10.45
C ALA A 164 -18.19 -7.07 11.85
N ALA A 165 -18.74 -5.95 12.33
CA ALA A 165 -19.60 -5.92 13.51
C ALA A 165 -20.74 -4.92 13.25
N GLN A 166 -21.98 -5.39 13.33
CA GLN A 166 -23.16 -4.55 13.11
C GLN A 166 -24.10 -4.66 14.30
N GLU A 167 -24.52 -3.51 14.84
CA GLU A 167 -25.57 -3.48 15.86
C GLU A 167 -26.88 -3.93 15.21
N LEU A 168 -27.56 -4.91 15.81
CA LEU A 168 -28.79 -5.49 15.26
C LEU A 168 -29.96 -4.49 15.11
N GLN A 169 -29.78 -3.22 15.50
CA GLN A 169 -30.81 -2.17 15.41
C GLN A 169 -30.44 -0.87 14.67
N THR A 170 -29.20 -0.53 14.29
CA THR A 170 -28.92 0.66 13.44
C THR A 170 -27.53 0.70 12.79
N ARG A 171 -27.40 1.46 11.68
CA ARG A 171 -26.17 1.73 10.91
C ARG A 171 -25.25 2.75 11.61
N VAL A 172 -24.26 2.32 12.39
CA VAL A 172 -23.08 3.16 12.70
C VAL A 172 -21.82 2.31 12.64
N ALA A 173 -20.91 2.64 11.72
CA ALA A 173 -19.61 2.00 11.56
C ALA A 173 -18.61 2.58 12.58
N ARG A 174 -18.42 1.86 13.69
CA ARG A 174 -17.25 2.00 14.58
C ARG A 174 -16.78 0.59 14.95
N ASN A 175 -15.47 0.39 15.08
CA ASN A 175 -14.89 -0.89 15.49
C ASN A 175 -14.99 -1.02 17.01
N TYR A 176 -16.10 -1.58 17.50
CA TYR A 176 -16.32 -1.83 18.94
C TYR A 176 -15.55 -3.03 19.49
N PHE A 177 -14.96 -3.85 18.62
CA PHE A 177 -14.38 -5.15 18.96
C PHE A 177 -13.05 -5.37 18.27
N SER A 178 -12.15 -6.09 18.94
CA SER A 178 -10.91 -6.64 18.37
C SER A 178 -10.71 -8.10 18.78
N VAL A 179 -9.86 -8.80 18.04
CA VAL A 179 -9.26 -10.05 18.52
C VAL A 179 -8.06 -9.65 19.39
N ASP A 180 -8.07 -10.02 20.67
CA ASP A 180 -7.07 -9.63 21.66
C ASP A 180 -6.65 -10.82 22.52
N GLY A 181 -5.52 -11.42 22.14
CA GLY A 181 -4.91 -12.57 22.79
C GLY A 181 -4.46 -13.64 21.80
N VAL A 182 -3.86 -14.70 22.32
CA VAL A 182 -3.39 -15.84 21.50
C VAL A 182 -4.59 -16.73 21.16
N VAL A 183 -4.77 -17.03 19.87
CA VAL A 183 -5.73 -18.04 19.42
C VAL A 183 -5.18 -19.43 19.75
N MET A 184 -5.97 -20.24 20.44
CA MET A 184 -5.52 -21.55 20.97
C MET A 184 -6.38 -22.68 20.40
N PHE A 185 -5.78 -23.86 20.21
CA PHE A 185 -6.54 -25.07 19.92
C PHE A 185 -7.38 -25.51 21.13
N ASP A 186 -8.57 -26.03 20.83
CA ASP A 186 -9.44 -26.74 21.75
C ASP A 186 -9.97 -27.99 21.03
N GLY A 187 -9.15 -29.05 21.02
CA GLY A 187 -9.43 -30.26 20.25
C GLY A 187 -9.40 -29.98 18.74
N GLU A 188 -10.53 -30.19 18.05
CA GLU A 188 -10.71 -29.90 16.62
C GLU A 188 -11.08 -28.43 16.34
N TYR A 189 -11.27 -27.63 17.38
CA TYR A 189 -11.68 -26.22 17.30
C TYR A 189 -10.53 -25.26 17.60
N ILE A 190 -10.75 -24.00 17.28
CA ILE A 190 -9.93 -22.87 17.75
C ILE A 190 -10.77 -21.97 18.67
N ASN A 191 -10.16 -21.50 19.76
CA ASN A 191 -10.72 -20.49 20.64
C ASN A 191 -10.07 -19.14 20.32
N VAL A 192 -10.89 -18.19 19.88
CA VAL A 192 -10.46 -16.85 19.48
C VAL A 192 -10.86 -15.85 20.57
N PRO A 193 -9.90 -15.18 21.22
CA PRO A 193 -10.20 -14.21 22.25
C PRO A 193 -10.67 -12.88 21.62
N ILE A 194 -11.87 -12.46 21.97
CA ILE A 194 -12.48 -11.20 21.51
C ILE A 194 -12.59 -10.24 22.69
N ARG A 195 -12.25 -8.97 22.44
CA ARG A 195 -12.35 -7.88 23.41
C ARG A 195 -13.26 -6.76 22.92
N VAL A 196 -14.09 -6.23 23.83
CA VAL A 196 -14.88 -5.02 23.66
C VAL A 196 -14.01 -3.81 24.00
N LEU A 197 -14.04 -2.79 23.14
CA LEU A 197 -13.13 -1.65 23.21
C LEU A 197 -13.78 -0.37 23.75
N ASP A 198 -15.10 -0.22 23.57
CA ASP A 198 -15.79 1.06 23.84
C ASP A 198 -17.12 0.82 24.58
N ALA A 199 -17.30 1.52 25.69
CA ALA A 199 -18.48 1.50 26.55
C ALA A 199 -19.79 1.83 25.81
N ASN A 200 -19.73 2.46 24.64
CA ASN A 200 -20.90 2.63 23.75
C ASN A 200 -21.51 1.30 23.28
N ALA A 201 -20.77 0.19 23.38
CA ALA A 201 -21.26 -1.16 23.12
C ALA A 201 -22.03 -1.77 24.30
N ALA A 202 -21.93 -1.20 25.51
CA ALA A 202 -22.52 -1.76 26.72
C ALA A 202 -24.04 -1.94 26.59
N GLY A 203 -24.52 -3.13 26.95
CA GLY A 203 -25.94 -3.47 26.94
C GLY A 203 -26.55 -3.73 25.56
N LYS A 204 -25.74 -3.82 24.51
CA LYS A 204 -26.17 -4.04 23.12
C LYS A 204 -25.75 -5.42 22.62
N THR A 205 -26.41 -5.83 21.53
CA THR A 205 -26.09 -7.07 20.79
C THR A 205 -25.64 -6.73 19.38
N TYR A 206 -24.54 -7.35 18.97
CA TYR A 206 -23.91 -7.15 17.67
C TYR A 206 -23.86 -8.47 16.89
N ALA A 207 -24.18 -8.42 15.61
CA ALA A 207 -23.83 -9.47 14.66
C ALA A 207 -22.37 -9.28 14.24
N VAL A 208 -21.52 -10.22 14.62
CA VAL A 208 -20.06 -10.16 14.43
C VAL A 208 -19.61 -11.26 13.47
N ILE A 209 -18.68 -10.93 12.57
CA ILE A 209 -18.02 -11.86 11.64
C ILE A 209 -16.53 -11.87 11.98
N LEU A 210 -15.97 -13.06 12.18
CA LEU A 210 -14.54 -13.25 12.31
C LEU A 210 -13.90 -13.37 10.92
N GLN A 211 -12.75 -12.73 10.75
CA GLN A 211 -11.89 -12.86 9.59
C GLN A 211 -10.61 -13.60 9.97
N MET A 212 -10.24 -14.60 9.18
CA MET A 212 -8.94 -15.26 9.21
C MET A 212 -8.20 -14.95 7.90
N ASN A 213 -6.98 -14.45 8.00
CA ASN A 213 -6.06 -14.30 6.89
C ASN A 213 -4.98 -15.38 7.01
N LEU A 214 -4.85 -16.23 5.99
CA LEU A 214 -3.83 -17.27 5.94
C LEU A 214 -3.26 -17.30 4.53
N ASP A 215 -1.93 -17.18 4.42
CA ASP A 215 -1.20 -17.16 3.15
C ASP A 215 -1.75 -16.12 2.14
N GLY A 216 -2.15 -14.95 2.64
CA GLY A 216 -2.73 -13.87 1.83
C GLY A 216 -4.18 -14.10 1.39
N THR A 217 -4.79 -15.22 1.79
CA THR A 217 -6.20 -15.54 1.50
C THR A 217 -7.08 -15.20 2.71
N VAL A 218 -8.22 -14.56 2.45
CA VAL A 218 -9.17 -14.14 3.47
C VAL A 218 -10.34 -15.12 3.57
N TYR A 219 -10.58 -15.63 4.77
CA TYR A 219 -11.70 -16.51 5.13
C TYR A 219 -12.61 -15.81 6.15
N LEU A 220 -13.92 -15.89 5.94
CA LEU A 220 -14.91 -15.24 6.80
C LEU A 220 -15.79 -16.29 7.49
N SER A 221 -16.11 -16.06 8.75
CA SER A 221 -17.07 -16.87 9.49
C SER A 221 -18.51 -16.54 9.09
N ASN A 222 -19.45 -17.43 9.43
CA ASN A 222 -20.83 -17.01 9.61
C ASN A 222 -20.94 -15.98 10.75
N ALA A 223 -21.96 -15.13 10.68
CA ALA A 223 -22.20 -14.14 11.72
C ALA A 223 -22.67 -14.81 13.03
N PHE A 224 -22.22 -14.29 14.17
CA PHE A 224 -22.65 -14.70 15.50
C PHE A 224 -23.09 -13.49 16.33
N ASN A 225 -23.96 -13.72 17.30
CA ASN A 225 -24.46 -12.66 18.17
C ASN A 225 -23.55 -12.49 19.39
N LEU A 226 -22.94 -11.31 19.53
CA LEU A 226 -22.15 -10.92 20.68
C LEU A 226 -22.93 -9.92 21.53
N VAL A 227 -23.29 -10.33 22.75
CA VAL A 227 -23.98 -9.52 23.76
C VAL A 227 -22.95 -8.94 24.71
N VAL A 228 -22.97 -7.62 24.87
CA VAL A 228 -22.07 -6.92 25.79
C VAL A 228 -22.79 -6.59 27.09
N SER A 229 -22.15 -6.88 28.22
CA SER A 229 -22.68 -6.53 29.55
C SER A 229 -23.02 -5.04 29.64
N ARG A 230 -24.13 -4.71 30.33
CA ARG A 230 -24.51 -3.33 30.65
C ARG A 230 -23.53 -2.64 31.59
N ASP A 231 -22.78 -3.43 32.36
CA ASP A 231 -21.81 -2.94 33.34
C ASP A 231 -20.40 -2.78 32.73
N PHE A 232 -20.24 -2.94 31.41
CA PHE A 232 -18.98 -2.70 30.74
C PHE A 232 -18.67 -1.20 30.67
N THR A 233 -17.51 -0.80 31.16
CA THR A 233 -17.09 0.62 31.24
C THR A 233 -15.78 0.91 30.52
N GLY A 234 -15.33 0.03 29.62
CA GLY A 234 -14.05 0.21 28.92
C GLY A 234 -14.06 1.44 28.01
N THR A 235 -12.97 2.20 28.01
CA THR A 235 -12.79 3.32 27.09
C THR A 235 -11.69 2.99 26.08
N PRO A 236 -11.85 3.38 24.80
CA PRO A 236 -10.82 3.14 23.78
C PRO A 236 -9.59 4.03 24.00
N GLU A 237 -9.77 5.12 24.74
CA GLU A 237 -8.73 6.08 25.10
C GLU A 237 -8.81 6.39 26.60
N ASP A 238 -7.65 6.55 27.22
CA ASP A 238 -7.47 7.07 28.57
C ASP A 238 -6.18 7.89 28.55
N ILE A 239 -6.28 9.08 27.93
CA ILE A 239 -5.13 9.90 27.60
C ILE A 239 -4.54 10.47 28.88
N VAL A 240 -3.24 10.24 29.06
CA VAL A 240 -2.45 10.83 30.15
C VAL A 240 -1.28 11.61 29.56
N PRO A 241 -0.79 12.66 30.24
CA PRO A 241 0.40 13.41 29.80
C PRO A 241 1.60 12.48 29.60
N ALA A 242 2.32 12.66 28.48
CA ALA A 242 3.50 11.87 28.18
C ALA A 242 4.70 12.34 29.02
N LYS A 243 5.40 11.40 29.66
CA LYS A 243 6.66 11.68 30.38
C LYS A 243 7.85 11.43 29.45
N LEU A 244 8.23 12.45 28.69
CA LEU A 244 9.31 12.36 27.70
C LEU A 244 10.68 12.67 28.33
N ILE A 245 11.77 12.23 27.69
CA ILE A 245 13.14 12.61 28.07
C ILE A 245 13.41 14.09 27.72
N GLU A 246 14.32 14.72 28.46
CA GLU A 246 14.66 16.15 28.28
C GLU A 246 15.15 16.50 26.87
N ALA A 247 15.78 15.55 26.18
CA ALA A 247 16.28 15.77 24.82
C ALA A 247 15.15 16.00 23.80
N VAL A 248 13.95 15.47 24.04
CA VAL A 248 12.80 15.65 23.13
C VAL A 248 12.37 17.11 23.13
N GLY A 249 12.35 17.73 21.95
CA GLY A 249 12.03 19.15 21.78
C GLY A 249 10.52 19.41 21.64
N ASP A 250 10.13 20.67 21.84
CA ASP A 250 8.82 21.23 21.48
C ASP A 250 7.57 20.44 21.92
N TYR A 251 7.65 19.70 23.03
CA TYR A 251 6.49 18.98 23.55
C TYR A 251 5.37 19.95 23.90
N THR A 252 4.22 19.79 23.24
CA THR A 252 3.05 20.65 23.41
C THR A 252 1.79 19.80 23.41
N GLU A 253 0.95 19.93 24.43
CA GLU A 253 -0.37 19.31 24.47
C GLU A 253 -1.35 20.11 23.61
N LEU A 254 -2.17 19.38 22.86
CA LEU A 254 -3.21 19.90 21.98
C LEU A 254 -4.60 19.50 22.51
N GLU A 255 -5.63 20.01 21.85
CA GLU A 255 -7.01 19.60 22.13
C GLU A 255 -7.24 18.10 21.89
N ASN A 256 -8.29 17.54 22.49
CA ASN A 256 -8.72 16.15 22.30
C ASN A 256 -7.65 15.09 22.65
N GLY A 257 -6.72 15.43 23.55
CA GLY A 257 -5.69 14.50 24.03
C GLY A 257 -4.59 14.19 23.02
N PHE A 258 -4.43 15.03 21.98
CA PHE A 258 -3.27 14.98 21.11
C PHE A 258 -2.11 15.79 21.70
N SER A 259 -0.91 15.56 21.19
CA SER A 259 0.27 16.35 21.49
C SER A 259 1.22 16.37 20.29
N THR A 260 2.15 17.32 20.25
CA THR A 260 3.26 17.31 19.30
C THR A 260 4.57 17.24 20.05
N ALA A 261 5.59 16.61 19.45
CA ALA A 261 6.96 16.61 19.97
C ALA A 261 7.95 16.53 18.80
N THR A 262 9.14 17.10 18.96
CA THR A 262 10.23 17.05 17.98
C THR A 262 11.23 15.98 18.37
N LEU A 263 11.54 15.07 17.44
CA LEU A 263 12.54 14.03 17.68
C LEU A 263 13.93 14.65 17.94
N PRO A 264 14.69 14.14 18.93
CA PRO A 264 15.94 14.75 19.34
C PRO A 264 17.09 14.45 18.38
N GLU A 265 17.66 15.50 17.78
CA GLU A 265 18.89 15.40 16.98
C GLU A 265 20.12 15.80 17.81
N PRO A 266 21.30 15.17 17.60
CA PRO A 266 21.60 14.09 16.66
C PRO A 266 21.38 12.68 17.25
N THR A 267 20.81 12.58 18.45
CA THR A 267 20.72 11.31 19.20
C THR A 267 19.77 10.29 18.60
N VAL A 268 18.76 10.75 17.84
CA VAL A 268 17.84 9.89 17.09
C VAL A 268 18.17 10.01 15.61
N ASP A 269 18.61 8.88 15.04
CA ASP A 269 18.77 8.75 13.61
C ASP A 269 17.49 8.19 12.99
N VAL A 270 16.63 9.08 12.49
CA VAL A 270 15.35 8.69 11.87
C VAL A 270 15.56 7.84 10.62
N LEU A 271 16.68 8.02 9.91
CA LEU A 271 17.05 7.23 8.72
C LEU A 271 17.80 5.94 9.07
N GLY A 272 18.20 5.82 10.33
CA GLY A 272 18.82 4.64 10.93
C GLY A 272 17.80 3.82 11.72
N THR A 273 18.23 3.34 12.88
CA THR A 273 17.43 2.54 13.79
C THR A 273 17.43 3.16 15.17
N PHE A 274 16.26 3.25 15.79
CA PHE A 274 16.11 3.62 17.18
C PHE A 274 14.86 2.97 17.77
N ASN A 275 14.57 3.20 19.05
CA ASN A 275 13.34 2.71 19.66
C ASN A 275 12.60 3.86 20.36
N PHE A 276 11.33 4.05 20.04
CA PHE A 276 10.47 5.08 20.62
C PHE A 276 10.33 4.97 22.14
N LYS A 277 10.47 3.77 22.73
CA LYS A 277 10.49 3.58 24.19
C LYS A 277 11.57 4.43 24.86
N ASN A 278 12.70 4.63 24.18
CA ASN A 278 13.82 5.39 24.71
C ASN A 278 13.56 6.91 24.76
N LEU A 279 12.45 7.37 24.16
CA LEU A 279 12.03 8.78 24.20
C LEU A 279 11.19 9.10 25.46
N PHE A 280 10.87 8.10 26.27
CA PHE A 280 10.09 8.23 27.49
C PHE A 280 10.99 8.04 28.71
N THR A 281 10.83 8.90 29.72
CA THR A 281 11.43 8.66 31.04
C THR A 281 10.69 7.57 31.80
N GLU A 282 9.38 7.44 31.53
CA GLU A 282 8.49 6.46 32.13
C GLU A 282 7.32 6.20 31.16
N LEU A 283 7.02 4.93 30.91
CA LEU A 283 5.84 4.50 30.17
C LEU A 283 4.74 4.05 31.15
N PRO A 284 3.45 4.16 30.81
CA PRO A 284 2.38 3.65 31.67
C PRO A 284 2.52 2.14 31.92
N GLU A 285 2.12 1.69 33.11
CA GLU A 285 2.16 0.28 33.49
C GLU A 285 1.22 -0.57 32.62
N GLY A 286 1.71 -1.74 32.18
CA GLY A 286 0.95 -2.70 31.37
C GLY A 286 1.74 -3.15 30.13
N THR A 287 1.04 -3.80 29.20
CA THR A 287 1.63 -4.23 27.93
C THR A 287 1.65 -3.07 26.95
N VAL A 288 2.79 -2.41 26.83
CA VAL A 288 2.98 -1.24 25.96
C VAL A 288 3.27 -1.67 24.52
N ARG A 289 2.55 -1.07 23.58
CA ARG A 289 2.87 -1.10 22.16
C ARG A 289 2.76 0.26 21.50
N PHE A 290 3.44 0.40 20.37
CA PHE A 290 3.45 1.60 19.55
C PHE A 290 2.75 1.30 18.23
N GLU A 291 1.85 2.19 17.84
CA GLU A 291 1.08 2.03 16.61
C GLU A 291 1.10 3.34 15.84
N LEU A 292 1.22 3.26 14.51
CA LEU A 292 0.99 4.43 13.67
C LEU A 292 -0.48 4.84 13.82
N GLY A 293 -0.72 6.12 14.11
CA GLY A 293 -2.07 6.65 14.21
C GLY A 293 -2.82 6.52 12.89
N PRO A 294 -4.15 6.38 12.94
CA PRO A 294 -4.94 6.04 11.76
C PRO A 294 -4.86 7.14 10.69
N LYS A 295 -4.97 6.72 9.43
CA LYS A 295 -4.70 7.55 8.26
C LYS A 295 -5.53 8.84 8.21
N GLU A 296 -6.77 8.80 8.69
CA GLU A 296 -7.68 9.95 8.78
C GLU A 296 -7.28 10.99 9.84
N LEU A 297 -6.41 10.63 10.77
CA LEU A 297 -5.83 11.52 11.76
C LEU A 297 -4.40 11.96 11.39
N GLN A 298 -3.83 11.43 10.31
CA GLN A 298 -2.56 11.92 9.78
C GLN A 298 -2.79 13.14 8.88
N ASN A 299 -1.79 14.01 8.79
CA ASN A 299 -1.83 15.10 7.81
C ASN A 299 -1.69 14.56 6.37
N ASN A 300 -2.08 15.36 5.39
CA ASN A 300 -2.10 15.02 3.97
C ASN A 300 -0.73 14.62 3.39
N ASN A 301 0.39 15.03 3.99
CA ASN A 301 1.70 14.59 3.55
C ASN A 301 2.03 13.18 4.01
N VAL A 302 1.51 12.74 5.17
CA VAL A 302 1.69 11.41 5.73
C VAL A 302 0.60 10.44 5.29
N SER A 303 -0.65 10.90 5.15
CA SER A 303 -1.82 10.04 4.91
C SER A 303 -1.90 9.44 3.50
N ARG A 304 -1.09 9.89 2.54
CA ARG A 304 -1.05 9.26 1.20
C ARG A 304 -0.61 7.80 1.31
N ASP A 305 -1.25 6.89 0.57
CA ASP A 305 -1.02 5.43 0.69
C ASP A 305 0.46 5.05 0.53
N ASP A 306 1.13 5.66 -0.47
CA ASP A 306 2.54 5.44 -0.76
C ASP A 306 3.49 5.83 0.39
N ARG A 307 3.08 6.76 1.24
CA ARG A 307 3.91 7.29 2.35
C ARG A 307 3.49 6.72 3.71
N TYR A 308 2.19 6.56 3.92
CA TYR A 308 1.63 5.96 5.13
C TYR A 308 2.19 4.55 5.34
N GLU A 309 2.22 3.75 4.28
CA GLU A 309 2.77 2.38 4.35
C GLU A 309 4.28 2.37 4.61
N VAL A 310 5.04 3.38 4.16
CA VAL A 310 6.47 3.49 4.51
C VAL A 310 6.65 3.68 6.01
N PHE A 311 5.90 4.59 6.63
CA PHE A 311 5.98 4.82 8.08
C PHE A 311 5.41 3.66 8.89
N ARG A 312 4.33 3.04 8.41
CA ARG A 312 3.72 1.87 9.05
C ARG A 312 4.69 0.70 9.10
N ASN A 313 5.38 0.43 7.99
CA ASN A 313 6.36 -0.65 7.90
C ASN A 313 7.68 -0.34 8.61
N ALA A 314 7.90 0.94 8.96
CA ALA A 314 9.07 1.36 9.73
C ALA A 314 8.89 1.17 11.24
N LEU A 315 7.67 1.21 11.77
CA LEU A 315 7.38 1.09 13.20
C LEU A 315 6.92 -0.31 13.58
N SER A 316 7.67 -0.97 14.46
CA SER A 316 7.26 -2.22 15.10
C SER A 316 6.46 -1.96 16.37
N ALA A 317 5.60 -2.91 16.75
CA ALA A 317 4.74 -2.79 17.93
C ALA A 317 5.53 -2.57 19.23
N ASP A 318 6.77 -3.05 19.32
CA ASP A 318 7.65 -2.83 20.48
C ASP A 318 8.30 -1.44 20.53
N GLY A 319 7.98 -0.55 19.59
CA GLY A 319 8.54 0.80 19.46
C GLY A 319 9.80 0.87 18.60
N THR A 320 10.32 -0.24 18.10
CA THR A 320 11.50 -0.23 17.23
C THR A 320 11.17 0.44 15.90
N TRP A 321 12.01 1.38 15.50
CA TRP A 321 11.91 2.12 14.25
C TRP A 321 13.07 1.78 13.32
N GLU A 322 12.76 1.47 12.07
CA GLU A 322 13.73 1.32 10.98
C GLU A 322 13.08 1.70 9.65
N LEU A 323 13.52 2.79 9.02
CA LEU A 323 13.06 3.11 7.66
C LEU A 323 13.63 2.10 6.65
N LYS A 324 12.74 1.52 5.85
CA LYS A 324 13.09 0.55 4.80
C LYS A 324 12.94 1.10 3.38
N ALA A 325 12.27 2.24 3.24
CA ALA A 325 11.99 2.89 1.98
C ALA A 325 11.93 4.41 2.18
N ARG A 326 11.98 5.15 1.06
CA ARG A 326 11.95 6.61 1.06
C ARG A 326 10.57 7.13 1.52
N PRO A 327 10.48 7.95 2.58
CA PRO A 327 9.21 8.54 3.00
C PRO A 327 8.75 9.68 2.08
N GLY A 328 9.68 10.43 1.48
CA GLY A 328 9.37 11.57 0.60
C GLY A 328 8.69 12.74 1.30
N THR A 329 8.74 12.76 2.64
CA THR A 329 8.27 13.82 3.53
C THR A 329 8.91 13.64 4.91
N ASN A 330 9.11 14.72 5.65
CA ASN A 330 9.44 14.72 7.08
C ASN A 330 8.18 14.73 7.98
N GLY A 331 6.99 14.62 7.39
CA GLY A 331 5.72 14.64 8.10
C GLY A 331 5.18 16.05 8.38
N ASP A 332 5.77 17.10 7.82
CA ASP A 332 5.21 18.44 7.95
C ASP A 332 3.85 18.56 7.26
N ALA A 333 2.92 19.25 7.90
CA ALA A 333 1.63 19.53 7.33
C ALA A 333 1.75 20.47 6.11
N PRO A 334 1.00 20.24 5.02
CA PRO A 334 1.05 21.12 3.85
C PRO A 334 0.37 22.47 4.06
N ASN A 335 -0.34 22.66 5.19
CA ASN A 335 -1.02 23.89 5.56
C ASN A 335 -1.16 24.00 7.09
N ASN A 336 -1.54 25.19 7.57
CA ASN A 336 -1.67 25.48 9.00
C ASN A 336 -2.95 24.92 9.66
N GLU A 337 -3.83 24.27 8.89
CA GLU A 337 -5.08 23.67 9.41
C GLU A 337 -4.85 22.25 9.93
N GLN A 338 -3.73 21.62 9.57
CA GLN A 338 -3.36 20.27 9.96
C GLN A 338 -2.15 20.29 10.89
N THR A 339 -2.01 19.24 11.70
CA THR A 339 -0.89 19.14 12.64
C THR A 339 0.33 18.51 11.96
N SER A 340 1.48 19.21 12.00
CA SER A 340 2.76 18.65 11.56
C SER A 340 3.24 17.53 12.48
N GLY A 341 3.89 16.54 11.87
CA GLY A 341 4.45 15.36 12.52
C GLY A 341 3.71 14.08 12.13
N ILE A 342 4.32 12.95 12.45
CA ILE A 342 3.77 11.61 12.23
C ILE A 342 3.06 11.20 13.52
N LEU A 343 1.74 11.00 13.47
CA LEU A 343 0.99 10.56 14.64
C LEU A 343 1.36 9.13 14.99
N ILE A 344 1.90 8.92 16.19
CA ILE A 344 2.15 7.61 16.78
C ILE A 344 1.41 7.54 18.10
N ASN A 345 0.64 6.47 18.26
CA ASN A 345 -0.08 6.16 19.47
C ASN A 345 0.77 5.25 20.36
N VAL A 346 0.73 5.52 21.67
CA VAL A 346 1.17 4.56 22.68
C VAL A 346 -0.07 3.90 23.24
N VAL A 347 -0.16 2.60 23.05
CA VAL A 347 -1.30 1.78 23.46
C VAL A 347 -0.85 0.87 24.59
N VAL A 348 -1.61 0.84 25.68
CA VAL A 348 -1.32 0.02 26.85
C VAL A 348 -2.54 -0.83 27.13
N ASP A 349 -2.37 -2.14 27.02
CA ASP A 349 -3.45 -3.12 27.14
C ASP A 349 -4.69 -2.70 26.33
N ASP A 350 -4.50 -2.40 25.03
CA ASP A 350 -5.50 -1.92 24.05
C ASP A 350 -6.19 -0.58 24.34
N VAL A 351 -5.72 0.18 25.32
CA VAL A 351 -6.21 1.54 25.58
C VAL A 351 -5.16 2.54 25.10
N ILE A 352 -5.54 3.48 24.25
CA ILE A 352 -4.63 4.55 23.82
C ILE A 352 -4.35 5.45 25.03
N LYS A 353 -3.07 5.56 25.41
CA LYS A 353 -2.60 6.40 26.52
C LYS A 353 -1.95 7.69 26.03
N HIS A 354 -1.32 7.67 24.86
CA HIS A 354 -0.70 8.85 24.27
C HIS A 354 -0.99 8.91 22.77
N LYS A 355 -1.25 10.11 22.26
CA LYS A 355 -1.40 10.44 20.84
C LYS A 355 -0.43 11.56 20.52
N ILE A 356 0.71 11.24 19.91
CA ILE A 356 1.82 12.19 19.73
C ILE A 356 2.16 12.32 18.25
N TYR A 357 2.07 13.53 17.70
CA TYR A 357 2.64 13.87 16.39
C TYR A 357 4.13 14.13 16.55
N TRP A 358 4.95 13.19 16.07
CA TRP A 358 6.41 13.29 16.11
C TRP A 358 6.92 14.04 14.88
N LYS A 359 7.52 15.21 15.11
CA LYS A 359 8.13 16.04 14.08
C LYS A 359 9.55 15.55 13.80
N ILE A 360 9.85 15.34 12.53
CA ILE A 360 11.20 15.07 12.03
C ILE A 360 11.76 16.37 11.48
N VAL A 361 12.95 16.75 11.94
CA VAL A 361 13.65 17.90 11.39
C VAL A 361 14.24 17.50 10.04
N ASP A 362 13.89 18.24 8.99
CA ASP A 362 14.55 18.11 7.69
C ASP A 362 15.74 19.09 7.65
N PRO A 363 17.00 18.62 7.75
CA PRO A 363 18.16 19.50 7.73
C PRO A 363 18.35 20.22 6.39
N VAL A 364 17.81 19.67 5.29
CA VAL A 364 17.90 20.24 3.94
C VAL A 364 16.80 21.27 3.69
N ALA A 365 15.69 21.23 4.43
CA ALA A 365 14.57 22.18 4.27
C ALA A 365 15.00 23.64 4.49
N ALA A 366 15.90 23.86 5.46
CA ALA A 366 16.41 25.18 5.83
C ALA A 366 17.41 25.76 4.82
N ILE A 367 18.00 24.94 3.94
CA ILE A 367 18.96 25.40 2.95
C ILE A 367 18.22 26.13 1.81
N PRO A 368 18.54 27.42 1.55
CA PRO A 368 17.89 28.17 0.47
C PRO A 368 18.14 27.55 -0.91
N GLN A 369 17.16 27.64 -1.81
CA GLN A 369 17.29 27.15 -3.18
C GLN A 369 18.46 27.81 -3.95
N GLU A 370 18.84 29.04 -3.61
CA GLU A 370 20.00 29.72 -4.21
C GLU A 370 21.32 29.00 -3.96
N VAL A 371 21.45 28.27 -2.85
CA VAL A 371 22.64 27.45 -2.58
C VAL A 371 22.71 26.29 -3.57
N PHE A 372 21.59 25.58 -3.77
CA PHE A 372 21.52 24.49 -4.75
C PHE A 372 21.64 24.97 -6.19
N LYS A 373 21.18 26.19 -6.49
CA LYS A 373 21.40 26.83 -7.79
C LYS A 373 22.89 27.07 -8.06
N GLY A 374 23.70 27.34 -7.03
CA GLY A 374 25.13 27.62 -7.19
C GLY A 374 25.39 28.83 -8.09
N ALA A 375 26.57 28.86 -8.73
CA ALA A 375 26.97 29.92 -9.66
C ALA A 375 26.42 29.74 -11.09
N PHE A 376 25.50 28.80 -11.31
CA PHE A 376 24.97 28.51 -12.65
C PHE A 376 24.10 29.67 -13.19
N SER A 377 24.30 29.97 -14.48
CA SER A 377 23.52 30.97 -15.22
C SER A 377 22.16 30.41 -15.65
N GLU A 378 21.28 31.29 -16.15
CA GLU A 378 20.04 30.85 -16.78
C GLU A 378 20.35 30.22 -18.15
N ASN A 379 19.97 28.94 -18.32
CA ASN A 379 20.07 28.20 -19.58
C ASN A 379 21.45 28.26 -20.28
N PRO A 380 22.55 27.89 -19.61
CA PRO A 380 23.86 27.85 -20.26
C PRO A 380 23.82 26.87 -21.42
N HIS A 381 24.42 27.24 -22.55
CA HIS A 381 24.59 26.35 -23.69
C HIS A 381 26.08 26.04 -23.87
N ILE A 382 26.40 24.78 -24.09
CA ILE A 382 27.77 24.34 -24.36
C ILE A 382 27.77 23.37 -25.54
N GLU A 383 28.88 23.29 -26.25
CA GLU A 383 29.08 22.36 -27.37
C GLU A 383 30.48 21.75 -27.32
N TYR A 384 30.65 20.54 -27.84
CA TYR A 384 31.99 20.00 -28.05
C TYR A 384 32.76 20.80 -29.13
N PRO A 385 34.09 20.86 -29.04
CA PRO A 385 34.92 21.48 -30.06
C PRO A 385 34.82 20.77 -31.41
N GLU A 386 35.11 21.49 -32.49
CA GLU A 386 34.91 20.98 -33.87
C GLU A 386 35.82 19.78 -34.23
N ASN A 387 36.79 19.43 -33.39
CA ASN A 387 37.60 18.21 -33.53
C ASN A 387 36.96 16.96 -32.89
N VAL A 388 35.80 17.10 -32.23
CA VAL A 388 35.08 16.00 -31.60
C VAL A 388 33.82 15.71 -32.41
N VAL A 389 33.84 14.58 -33.12
CA VAL A 389 32.69 14.04 -33.87
C VAL A 389 32.16 12.84 -33.11
N TRP A 390 30.85 12.83 -32.87
CA TRP A 390 30.19 11.71 -32.25
C TRP A 390 29.73 10.74 -33.33
N GLU A 391 30.37 9.57 -33.35
CA GLU A 391 30.11 8.54 -34.34
C GLU A 391 28.71 7.94 -34.21
N LYS A 392 28.29 7.24 -35.26
CA LYS A 392 27.03 6.51 -35.29
C LYS A 392 27.11 5.30 -34.36
N GLY A 393 25.98 4.93 -33.77
CA GLY A 393 25.84 3.70 -32.97
C GLY A 393 25.77 3.94 -31.45
N ALA A 394 25.94 2.85 -30.69
CA ALA A 394 25.73 2.85 -29.25
C ALA A 394 26.90 3.46 -28.46
N HIS A 395 26.57 4.37 -27.54
CA HIS A 395 27.54 5.05 -26.68
C HIS A 395 26.90 5.41 -25.32
N VAL A 396 27.73 5.59 -24.28
CA VAL A 396 27.30 6.04 -22.96
C VAL A 396 28.23 7.13 -22.49
N TYR A 397 27.65 8.26 -22.08
CA TYR A 397 28.39 9.44 -21.64
C TYR A 397 27.97 9.79 -20.22
N GLU A 398 28.88 9.55 -19.28
CA GLU A 398 28.65 9.76 -17.85
C GLU A 398 28.70 11.25 -17.55
N LEU A 399 27.55 11.85 -17.24
CA LEU A 399 27.38 13.30 -17.27
C LEU A 399 28.24 14.04 -16.23
N SER A 400 28.44 13.45 -15.04
CA SER A 400 29.26 14.09 -14.00
C SER A 400 30.71 14.19 -14.44
N LYS A 401 31.29 13.12 -14.97
CA LYS A 401 32.66 13.12 -15.47
C LYS A 401 32.82 13.95 -16.73
N GLU A 402 31.87 13.87 -17.67
CA GLU A 402 31.93 14.68 -18.89
C GLU A 402 31.93 16.17 -18.52
N PHE A 403 31.04 16.66 -17.67
CA PHE A 403 31.03 18.08 -17.28
C PHE A 403 32.20 18.52 -16.41
N THR A 404 32.92 17.59 -15.79
CA THR A 404 34.10 17.90 -14.98
C THR A 404 35.38 17.89 -15.80
N THR A 405 35.51 16.98 -16.76
CA THR A 405 36.77 16.74 -17.49
C THR A 405 36.71 17.09 -18.98
N GLY A 406 35.51 17.32 -19.51
CA GLY A 406 35.27 17.57 -20.91
C GLY A 406 35.78 18.95 -21.35
N ASP A 407 36.34 18.98 -22.54
CA ASP A 407 36.71 20.20 -23.24
C ASP A 407 35.47 20.69 -24.02
N PHE A 408 34.82 21.75 -23.54
CA PHE A 408 33.62 22.31 -24.15
C PHE A 408 33.84 23.76 -24.56
N ASN A 409 33.28 24.12 -25.71
CA ASN A 409 33.14 25.50 -26.12
C ASN A 409 31.83 26.09 -25.57
N PRO A 410 31.89 27.22 -24.85
CA PRO A 410 30.68 27.86 -24.38
C PRO A 410 29.93 28.55 -25.52
N MET A 411 28.60 28.57 -25.40
CA MET A 411 27.69 29.33 -26.25
C MET A 411 26.68 30.08 -25.39
N HIS A 412 26.12 31.18 -25.89
CA HIS A 412 25.18 32.00 -25.11
C HIS A 412 25.74 32.26 -23.69
N ASP A 413 25.00 31.91 -22.64
CA ASP A 413 25.38 32.11 -21.24
C ASP A 413 26.23 30.97 -20.64
N GLY A 414 26.81 30.09 -21.46
CA GLY A 414 27.60 28.92 -21.03
C GLY A 414 29.04 29.23 -20.59
N GLY A 415 29.51 30.47 -20.69
CA GLY A 415 30.91 30.89 -20.58
C GLY A 415 31.71 30.37 -19.38
N LYS A 416 31.04 30.14 -18.24
CA LYS A 416 31.66 29.64 -17.00
C LYS A 416 31.06 28.34 -16.50
N PHE A 417 30.27 27.65 -17.31
CA PHE A 417 29.53 26.47 -16.86
C PHE A 417 30.46 25.39 -16.28
N ILE A 418 31.51 25.04 -17.01
CA ILE A 418 32.47 23.99 -16.60
C ILE A 418 33.22 24.40 -15.33
N GLU A 419 33.74 25.63 -15.27
CA GLU A 419 34.39 26.18 -14.06
C GLU A 419 33.44 26.12 -12.86
N ASN A 420 32.18 26.52 -13.03
CA ASN A 420 31.19 26.50 -11.97
C ASN A 420 30.81 25.07 -11.55
N PHE A 421 30.78 24.11 -12.48
CA PHE A 421 30.46 22.72 -12.19
C PHE A 421 31.60 22.02 -11.43
N GLN A 422 32.85 22.27 -11.83
CA GLN A 422 34.07 21.77 -11.16
C GLN A 422 34.21 22.30 -9.73
N ASN A 423 33.69 23.50 -9.45
CA ASN A 423 33.73 24.12 -8.12
C ASN A 423 32.38 24.03 -7.38
N TYR A 424 31.44 23.21 -7.87
CA TYR A 424 30.12 23.14 -7.27
C TYR A 424 30.17 22.38 -5.94
N GLU A 425 29.65 23.01 -4.90
CA GLU A 425 29.47 22.41 -3.59
C GLU A 425 28.20 22.91 -2.91
N VAL A 426 27.63 22.06 -2.07
CA VAL A 426 26.54 22.38 -1.15
C VAL A 426 26.93 21.86 0.22
N LEU A 427 27.02 22.78 1.17
CA LEU A 427 27.39 22.52 2.56
C LEU A 427 26.18 22.66 3.48
N LEU A 428 26.10 21.81 4.50
CA LEU A 428 25.31 22.04 5.71
C LEU A 428 26.27 22.23 6.88
N GLY A 429 26.42 23.48 7.34
CA GLY A 429 27.48 23.79 8.29
C GLY A 429 28.85 23.57 7.64
N SER A 430 29.62 22.62 8.15
CA SER A 430 30.91 22.20 7.60
C SER A 430 30.84 20.93 6.75
N ASP A 431 29.69 20.25 6.73
CA ASP A 431 29.57 18.93 6.11
C ASP A 431 29.10 19.06 4.66
N TYR A 432 29.77 18.32 3.76
CA TYR A 432 29.37 18.23 2.37
C TYR A 432 28.09 17.43 2.22
N LEU A 433 27.08 18.05 1.60
CA LEU A 433 25.95 17.34 1.02
C LEU A 433 26.30 16.87 -0.39
N ILE A 434 26.77 17.79 -1.21
CA ILE A 434 27.13 17.57 -2.60
C ILE A 434 28.43 18.32 -2.85
N TYR A 435 29.36 17.73 -3.59
CA TYR A 435 30.58 18.42 -4.01
C TYR A 435 31.14 17.79 -5.28
N ASN A 436 31.90 18.58 -6.04
CA ASN A 436 32.74 18.06 -7.11
C ASN A 436 34.16 17.84 -6.56
N ASP A 437 34.72 16.65 -6.75
CA ASP A 437 36.05 16.30 -6.26
C ASP A 437 37.20 16.66 -7.23
N GLY A 438 36.86 17.25 -8.37
CA GLY A 438 37.77 17.55 -9.47
C GLY A 438 37.76 16.51 -10.60
N GLU A 439 37.08 15.37 -10.41
CA GLU A 439 36.85 14.35 -11.44
C GLU A 439 35.36 14.11 -11.71
N THR A 440 34.52 14.18 -10.67
CA THR A 440 33.08 13.95 -10.75
C THR A 440 32.32 14.66 -9.63
N LEU A 441 31.02 14.84 -9.84
CA LEU A 441 30.10 15.29 -8.82
C LEU A 441 29.66 14.11 -7.94
N LEU A 442 29.74 14.28 -6.62
CA LEU A 442 29.50 13.25 -5.61
C LEU A 442 28.57 13.77 -4.50
N LEU A 443 28.01 12.82 -3.75
CA LEU A 443 27.41 13.09 -2.45
C LEU A 443 28.51 13.00 -1.37
N GLY A 444 28.50 13.92 -0.42
CA GLY A 444 29.28 13.76 0.81
C GLY A 444 28.59 12.78 1.77
N GLU A 445 29.27 12.38 2.86
CA GLU A 445 28.74 11.38 3.81
C GLU A 445 27.33 11.72 4.32
N LEU A 446 27.06 12.99 4.62
CA LEU A 446 25.73 13.44 5.03
C LEU A 446 24.72 13.36 3.88
N GLY A 447 25.13 13.72 2.67
CA GLY A 447 24.32 13.59 1.46
C GLY A 447 23.93 12.14 1.19
N GLU A 448 24.88 11.22 1.28
CA GLU A 448 24.65 9.77 1.14
C GLU A 448 23.71 9.25 2.24
N LYS A 449 23.92 9.65 3.50
CA LYS A 449 23.05 9.29 4.61
C LYS A 449 21.60 9.71 4.34
N LEU A 450 21.39 10.95 3.91
CA LEU A 450 20.07 11.50 3.61
C LEU A 450 19.46 10.86 2.35
N ALA A 451 20.28 10.37 1.42
CA ALA A 451 19.85 9.71 0.19
C ALA A 451 19.76 8.18 0.28
N LYS A 452 19.99 7.57 1.45
CA LYS A 452 20.07 6.11 1.66
C LYS A 452 18.96 5.28 0.98
N HIS A 453 17.72 5.79 0.95
CA HIS A 453 16.58 5.11 0.32
C HIS A 453 16.07 5.81 -0.96
N SER A 454 16.83 6.78 -1.47
CA SER A 454 16.51 7.63 -2.61
C SER A 454 17.48 7.38 -3.76
N ARG A 455 17.24 8.01 -4.91
CA ARG A 455 18.19 8.00 -6.03
C ARG A 455 19.47 8.80 -5.76
N GLY A 456 19.44 9.74 -4.82
CA GLY A 456 20.55 10.66 -4.58
C GLY A 456 20.65 11.70 -5.69
N LEU A 457 21.83 11.89 -6.26
CA LEU A 457 22.00 12.72 -7.45
C LEU A 457 21.48 11.97 -8.67
N TYR A 458 20.60 12.60 -9.44
CA TYR A 458 20.12 12.01 -10.68
C TYR A 458 19.86 13.06 -11.76
N TRP A 459 20.07 12.64 -13.00
CA TRP A 459 19.89 13.46 -14.19
C TRP A 459 18.51 13.27 -14.81
N SER A 460 18.04 14.28 -15.53
CA SER A 460 16.74 14.25 -16.18
C SER A 460 16.75 15.03 -17.48
N ASN A 461 15.96 14.57 -18.45
CA ASN A 461 15.70 15.35 -19.65
C ASN A 461 14.77 16.52 -19.32
N ARG A 462 15.12 17.72 -19.81
CA ARG A 462 14.26 18.91 -19.74
C ARG A 462 13.62 19.24 -21.07
N GLN A 463 14.44 19.42 -22.09
CA GLN A 463 13.98 19.74 -23.44
C GLN A 463 15.07 19.33 -24.43
N SER A 464 14.79 18.34 -25.26
CA SER A 464 15.67 17.91 -26.33
C SER A 464 15.15 18.33 -27.70
N SER A 465 16.07 18.62 -28.61
CA SER A 465 15.74 19.08 -29.96
C SER A 465 16.69 18.48 -30.99
N ILE A 466 16.21 18.33 -32.23
CA ILE A 466 17.03 17.97 -33.38
C ILE A 466 17.29 19.22 -34.23
N ALA A 467 18.53 19.41 -34.63
CA ALA A 467 18.97 20.52 -35.46
C ALA A 467 19.48 20.06 -36.82
N ALA A 468 19.53 21.00 -37.77
CA ALA A 468 20.18 20.79 -39.05
C ALA A 468 21.70 20.77 -38.82
N SER A 469 22.37 19.70 -39.21
CA SER A 469 23.81 19.55 -38.97
C SER A 469 24.62 20.49 -39.88
N GLN A 470 25.56 21.27 -39.32
CA GLN A 470 26.35 22.20 -40.12
C GLN A 470 27.43 21.53 -40.98
N ARG A 471 27.77 20.27 -40.67
CA ARG A 471 28.70 19.39 -41.41
C ARG A 471 29.97 20.08 -41.92
N ARG A 472 30.55 20.96 -41.09
CA ARG A 472 31.72 21.79 -41.46
C ARG A 472 32.96 20.96 -41.77
N ASN A 473 33.05 19.78 -41.15
CA ASN A 473 34.13 18.81 -41.34
C ASN A 473 34.01 18.00 -42.64
N LEU A 474 32.89 18.06 -43.36
CA LEU A 474 32.66 17.27 -44.57
C LEU A 474 32.87 18.10 -45.84
N ASP A 475 33.46 17.48 -46.86
CA ASP A 475 33.63 18.07 -48.19
C ASP A 475 32.39 17.79 -49.06
N ILE A 476 31.32 18.54 -48.80
CA ILE A 476 30.01 18.43 -49.47
C ILE A 476 29.53 19.81 -49.95
N PRO A 477 28.56 19.90 -50.89
CA PRO A 477 27.98 21.18 -51.33
C PRO A 477 27.44 22.02 -50.17
N ALA A 478 27.55 23.35 -50.27
CA ALA A 478 27.21 24.26 -49.17
C ALA A 478 25.73 24.22 -48.78
N GLU A 479 24.84 23.97 -49.75
CA GLU A 479 23.41 23.79 -49.56
C GLU A 479 23.06 22.53 -48.76
N GLU A 480 23.95 21.54 -48.71
CA GLU A 480 23.79 20.31 -47.92
C GLU A 480 24.35 20.43 -46.50
N LYS A 481 25.08 21.51 -46.20
CA LYS A 481 25.74 21.74 -44.91
C LYS A 481 24.84 22.30 -43.82
N GLY A 482 23.51 22.26 -43.94
CA GLY A 482 22.59 22.73 -42.89
C GLY A 482 22.92 24.14 -42.34
N ASN A 483 22.34 24.50 -41.20
CA ASN A 483 22.62 25.79 -40.55
C ASN A 483 22.81 25.71 -39.03
N GLY A 484 22.73 24.53 -38.42
CA GLY A 484 22.89 24.36 -36.97
C GLY A 484 21.70 24.86 -36.17
N GLU A 485 20.59 25.22 -36.82
CA GLU A 485 19.35 25.63 -36.17
C GLU A 485 18.45 24.43 -35.93
N ILE A 486 17.60 24.54 -34.91
CA ILE A 486 16.59 23.52 -34.61
C ILE A 486 15.67 23.37 -35.82
N ILE A 487 15.47 22.12 -36.27
CA ILE A 487 14.59 21.81 -37.39
C ILE A 487 13.15 22.02 -36.93
N ALA A 488 12.35 22.72 -37.75
CA ALA A 488 10.98 23.06 -37.39
C ALA A 488 10.17 21.81 -37.01
N GLY A 489 9.50 21.89 -35.85
CA GLY A 489 8.71 20.82 -35.25
C GLY A 489 9.50 19.74 -34.49
N TYR A 490 10.83 19.90 -34.34
CA TYR A 490 11.66 19.07 -33.45
C TYR A 490 12.18 19.84 -32.24
N ASP A 491 11.53 20.92 -31.82
CA ASP A 491 11.83 21.55 -30.54
C ASP A 491 10.99 20.92 -29.42
N GLY A 492 11.63 20.22 -28.47
CA GLY A 492 10.93 19.49 -27.42
C GLY A 492 10.38 18.15 -27.89
N ILE A 493 11.25 17.28 -28.41
CA ILE A 493 10.85 15.93 -28.82
C ILE A 493 10.46 15.06 -27.62
N SER A 494 9.52 14.14 -27.83
CA SER A 494 9.05 13.23 -26.78
C SER A 494 10.10 12.20 -26.38
N THR A 495 10.04 11.68 -25.16
CA THR A 495 10.94 10.61 -24.66
C THR A 495 10.92 9.35 -25.53
N THR A 496 9.73 8.96 -26.01
CA THR A 496 9.58 7.84 -26.96
C THR A 496 10.36 8.11 -28.24
N GLU A 497 10.23 9.31 -28.80
CA GLU A 497 10.90 9.67 -30.04
C GLU A 497 12.42 9.77 -29.88
N MET A 498 12.90 10.31 -28.75
CA MET A 498 14.33 10.36 -28.44
C MET A 498 14.96 8.98 -28.59
N TRP A 499 14.36 7.94 -27.98
CA TRP A 499 14.94 6.60 -27.99
C TRP A 499 14.60 5.82 -29.27
N GLU A 500 13.33 5.78 -29.67
CA GLU A 500 12.89 4.89 -30.73
C GLU A 500 13.23 5.38 -32.13
N THR A 501 13.34 6.70 -32.32
CA THR A 501 13.63 7.33 -33.61
C THR A 501 15.07 7.80 -33.70
N PHE A 502 15.51 8.59 -32.72
CA PHE A 502 16.84 9.21 -32.75
C PHE A 502 17.91 8.45 -31.96
N GLY A 503 17.51 7.39 -31.25
CA GLY A 503 18.43 6.49 -30.59
C GLY A 503 19.17 7.09 -29.40
N PHE A 504 18.61 8.04 -28.65
CA PHE A 504 19.23 8.57 -27.43
C PHE A 504 18.26 8.75 -26.26
N ARG A 505 18.76 8.77 -25.03
CA ARG A 505 18.00 9.10 -23.82
C ARG A 505 18.90 9.70 -22.74
N VAL A 506 18.31 10.43 -21.80
CA VAL A 506 18.97 10.83 -20.54
C VAL A 506 18.51 9.84 -19.47
N SER A 507 19.44 9.08 -18.89
CA SER A 507 19.20 8.23 -17.73
C SER A 507 19.60 8.94 -16.45
N ASP A 508 19.41 8.30 -15.29
CA ASP A 508 19.73 8.89 -13.98
C ASP A 508 21.22 9.21 -13.81
N THR A 509 22.13 8.65 -14.64
CA THR A 509 23.59 8.84 -14.54
C THR A 509 24.26 9.33 -15.83
N ALA A 510 23.60 9.20 -16.99
CA ALA A 510 24.27 9.36 -18.28
C ALA A 510 23.37 9.89 -19.40
N ILE A 511 24.00 10.25 -20.51
CA ILE A 511 23.35 10.24 -21.83
C ILE A 511 23.71 8.92 -22.50
N GLU A 512 22.69 8.19 -22.89
CA GLU A 512 22.83 6.90 -23.56
C GLU A 512 22.38 7.01 -25.01
N MET A 513 23.17 6.44 -25.91
CA MET A 513 22.89 6.30 -27.32
C MET A 513 22.80 4.81 -27.66
N SER A 514 21.88 4.47 -28.55
CA SER A 514 21.69 3.10 -29.07
C SER A 514 22.25 2.98 -30.48
N GLU A 515 22.24 1.76 -31.02
CA GLU A 515 22.59 1.48 -32.42
C GLU A 515 21.76 2.27 -33.45
N LYS A 516 20.61 2.83 -33.05
CA LYS A 516 19.78 3.68 -33.91
C LYS A 516 20.33 5.10 -34.07
N TYR A 517 21.30 5.51 -33.25
CA TYR A 517 21.85 6.85 -33.30
C TYR A 517 22.61 7.07 -34.62
N ALA A 518 22.08 7.94 -35.47
CA ALA A 518 22.59 8.16 -36.83
C ALA A 518 23.60 9.32 -36.94
N GLY A 519 24.01 9.91 -35.81
CA GLY A 519 24.96 11.02 -35.78
C GLY A 519 24.33 12.41 -35.96
N ASN A 520 23.01 12.55 -35.75
CA ASN A 520 22.28 13.81 -35.92
C ASN A 520 22.86 14.94 -35.05
N ALA A 521 22.64 16.19 -35.46
CA ALA A 521 22.89 17.34 -34.59
C ALA A 521 21.80 17.41 -33.51
N LEU A 522 22.21 17.36 -32.24
CA LEU A 522 21.32 17.26 -31.09
C LEU A 522 21.54 18.45 -30.17
N ARG A 523 20.46 18.99 -29.61
CA ARG A 523 20.50 19.77 -28.38
C ARG A 523 19.82 18.98 -27.28
N VAL A 524 20.48 18.77 -26.15
CA VAL A 524 19.93 18.07 -25.00
C VAL A 524 19.91 19.02 -23.80
N GLY A 525 18.72 19.42 -23.37
CA GLY A 525 18.51 20.12 -22.11
C GLY A 525 18.54 19.13 -20.95
N ILE A 526 19.47 19.34 -20.02
CA ILE A 526 19.81 18.44 -18.94
C ILE A 526 19.48 19.12 -17.62
N GLY A 527 18.66 18.46 -16.79
CA GLY A 527 18.41 18.84 -15.41
C GLY A 527 19.16 17.92 -14.47
N LEU A 528 19.61 18.46 -13.34
CA LEU A 528 20.23 17.72 -12.24
C LEU A 528 19.46 17.97 -10.95
N ARG A 529 19.23 16.91 -10.18
CA ARG A 529 18.47 16.97 -8.93
C ARG A 529 19.12 16.13 -7.85
N TYR A 530 18.90 16.55 -6.61
CA TYR A 530 19.24 15.79 -5.41
C TYR A 530 17.96 15.31 -4.73
N GLU A 531 17.69 14.02 -4.84
CA GLU A 531 16.59 13.34 -4.15
C GLU A 531 17.08 12.73 -2.83
N TYR A 532 16.44 13.11 -1.74
CA TYR A 532 16.79 12.67 -0.39
C TYR A 532 15.53 12.19 0.35
N ALA A 533 15.69 11.72 1.59
CA ALA A 533 14.64 11.02 2.33
C ALA A 533 13.32 11.81 2.39
N TYR A 534 13.39 13.11 2.64
CA TYR A 534 12.21 13.94 2.90
C TYR A 534 11.73 14.75 1.69
N GLY A 535 12.52 14.85 0.63
CA GLY A 535 12.22 15.76 -0.48
C GLY A 535 13.18 15.66 -1.66
N GLU A 536 13.20 16.72 -2.46
CA GLU A 536 14.07 16.87 -3.62
C GLU A 536 14.46 18.33 -3.83
N ARG A 537 15.68 18.57 -4.30
CA ARG A 537 16.19 19.90 -4.67
C ARG A 537 16.68 19.90 -6.11
N ASN A 538 16.34 20.95 -6.86
CA ASN A 538 16.89 21.17 -8.19
C ASN A 538 18.28 21.80 -8.08
N ILE A 539 19.23 21.34 -8.90
CA ILE A 539 20.53 21.96 -9.07
C ILE A 539 20.50 22.78 -10.37
N GLY A 540 20.98 24.02 -10.31
CA GLY A 540 20.87 25.00 -11.40
C GLY A 540 19.57 25.83 -11.38
N VAL A 541 19.25 26.46 -12.51
CA VAL A 541 18.19 27.48 -12.61
C VAL A 541 16.97 26.96 -13.37
N SER A 542 15.76 27.25 -12.87
CA SER A 542 14.50 26.86 -13.53
C SER A 542 14.41 25.36 -13.87
N GLY A 543 15.14 24.54 -13.11
CA GLY A 543 15.21 23.11 -13.29
C GLY A 543 16.14 22.62 -14.41
N SER A 544 16.67 23.50 -15.26
CA SER A 544 17.67 23.17 -16.26
C SER A 544 19.06 23.50 -15.73
N LEU A 545 19.97 22.55 -15.82
CA LEU A 545 21.37 22.79 -15.50
C LEU A 545 22.10 23.36 -16.71
N VAL A 546 21.92 22.75 -17.90
CA VAL A 546 22.63 23.10 -19.13
C VAL A 546 21.94 22.55 -20.38
N PHE A 547 22.14 23.22 -21.52
CA PHE A 547 21.87 22.68 -22.85
C PHE A 547 23.17 22.26 -23.52
N LEU A 548 23.33 20.97 -23.75
CA LEU A 548 24.50 20.39 -24.40
C LEU A 548 24.22 20.11 -25.88
N TRP A 549 25.10 20.61 -26.75
CA TRP A 549 25.04 20.38 -28.19
C TRP A 549 26.02 19.30 -28.63
N PHE A 550 25.53 18.38 -29.45
CA PHE A 550 26.30 17.31 -30.07
C PHE A 550 26.18 17.43 -31.59
N ASN A 551 27.29 17.16 -32.28
CA ASN A 551 27.35 17.14 -33.74
C ASN A 551 26.75 18.35 -34.48
N ARG A 552 26.61 19.50 -33.81
CA ARG A 552 26.00 20.70 -34.39
C ARG A 552 26.85 21.23 -35.54
N ARG A 553 28.16 21.33 -35.30
CA ARG A 553 29.13 21.91 -36.25
C ARG A 553 29.77 20.87 -37.15
N VAL A 554 30.04 19.70 -36.59
CA VAL A 554 30.70 18.58 -37.25
C VAL A 554 29.86 17.33 -37.07
N SER A 555 29.93 16.39 -38.02
CA SER A 555 29.06 15.21 -38.00
C SER A 555 29.74 14.02 -38.69
N PRO A 556 29.35 12.78 -38.37
CA PRO A 556 29.89 11.60 -39.06
C PRO A 556 29.44 11.58 -40.52
N GLU A 557 30.24 10.94 -41.38
CA GLU A 557 29.93 10.81 -42.80
C GLU A 557 28.58 10.11 -43.02
N GLY A 558 27.83 10.59 -44.01
CA GLY A 558 26.53 10.04 -44.38
C GLY A 558 25.43 10.22 -43.32
N VAL A 559 25.54 11.22 -42.44
CA VAL A 559 24.40 11.69 -41.63
C VAL A 559 23.35 12.31 -42.55
N ILE A 560 22.08 12.04 -42.27
CA ILE A 560 20.94 12.64 -42.98
C ILE A 560 20.05 13.33 -41.95
N ASP A 561 19.85 14.64 -42.12
CA ASP A 561 18.95 15.40 -41.27
C ASP A 561 17.49 15.03 -41.57
N PRO A 562 16.63 14.90 -40.56
CA PRO A 562 15.21 14.67 -40.80
C PRO A 562 14.57 15.88 -41.48
N ALA A 563 13.55 15.64 -42.31
CA ALA A 563 12.75 16.72 -42.87
C ALA A 563 11.96 17.44 -41.75
N PRO A 564 11.71 18.77 -41.88
CA PRO A 564 10.80 19.50 -41.00
C PRO A 564 9.43 18.84 -40.88
N ARG A 565 8.79 19.01 -39.73
CA ARG A 565 7.45 18.48 -39.44
C ARG A 565 6.32 19.43 -39.82
#